data_AF-A0A8X6P1I5-F1
#
_entry.id   AF-A0A8X6P1I5-F1
#
_cell.length_a   1.000
_cell.length_b   1.000
_cell.length_c   1.000
_cell.angle_alpha   90.00
_cell.angle_beta   90.00
_cell.angle_gamma   90.00
#
_symmetry.space_group_name_H-M   'P 1'
#
loop_
_entity.id
_entity.type
_entity.pdbx_description
1 polymer ?
#
loop_
_entity_poly.entity_id
_entity_poly.type
_entity_poly.pdbx_seq_one_letter_code
_entity_poly.pdbx_strand_id
1 'polypeptide(L)' 'MYEKTRLYAAAFRKFGLKKGDIVVCHMSNRKEALFATQAVISIGAIWTAALPMLGVR' A
#
# COMPACT_ATOMS: atom_id res chain seq x y z
N MET A 1 0.14 -14.69 4.36
CA MET A 1 -0.55 -13.40 4.18
C MET A 1 -0.12 -12.40 5.26
N TYR A 2 -0.45 -12.65 6.53
CA TYR A 2 -0.22 -11.72 7.64
C TYR A 2 1.25 -11.36 7.91
N GLU A 3 2.19 -12.30 7.77
CA GLU A 3 3.61 -12.01 8.02
C GLU A 3 4.18 -11.00 7.01
N LYS A 4 3.88 -11.17 5.71
CA LYS A 4 4.29 -10.23 4.66
C LYS A 4 3.67 -8.85 4.88
N THR A 5 2.38 -8.80 5.23
CA THR A 5 1.70 -7.56 5.60
C THR A 5 2.39 -6.87 6.79
N ARG A 6 2.79 -7.61 7.83
CA ARG A 6 3.51 -7.06 8.99
C ARG A 6 4.85 -6.44 8.60
N LEU A 7 5.61 -7.12 7.72
CA LEU A 7 6.89 -6.62 7.21
C LEU A 7 6.70 -5.34 6.38
N TYR A 8 5.68 -5.30 5.52
CA TYR A 8 5.35 -4.12 4.73
C TYR A 8 4.93 -2.94 5.62
N ALA A 9 4.09 -3.18 6.63
CA ALA A 9 3.67 -2.15 7.56
C ALA A 9 4.86 -1.58 8.36
N ALA A 10 5.79 -2.43 8.78
CA ALA A 10 7.03 -2.00 9.43
C ALA A 10 7.90 -1.15 8.49
N ALA A 11 8.05 -1.58 7.23
CA ALA A 11 8.79 -0.83 6.22
C ALA A 11 8.14 0.54 5.94
N PHE A 12 6.82 0.60 5.77
CA PHE A 12 6.10 1.85 5.52
C PHE A 12 6.22 2.83 6.70
N ARG A 13 6.12 2.35 7.95
CA ARG A 13 6.38 3.20 9.12
C ARG A 13 7.81 3.73 9.15
N LYS A 14 8.80 2.91 8.75
CA LYS A 14 10.21 3.35 8.62
C LYS A 14 10.37 4.44 7.55
N PHE A 15 9.56 4.40 6.49
CA PHE A 15 9.48 5.47 5.49
C PHE A 15 8.66 6.69 5.92
N GLY A 16 8.13 6.69 7.15
CA GLY A 16 7.38 7.81 7.72
C GLY A 16 5.88 7.79 7.47
N LEU A 17 5.35 6.71 6.87
CA LEU A 17 3.90 6.59 6.65
C LEU A 17 3.16 6.56 7.98
N LYS A 18 2.20 7.47 8.15
CA LYS A 18 1.41 7.65 9.37
C LYS A 18 -0.09 7.56 9.09
N LYS A 19 -0.87 7.52 10.16
CA LYS A 19 -2.34 7.53 10.10
C LYS A 19 -2.83 8.76 9.33
N GLY A 20 -3.77 8.56 8.43
CA GLY A 20 -4.36 9.62 7.59
C GLY A 20 -3.60 9.94 6.31
N ASP A 21 -2.36 9.46 6.13
CA ASP A 21 -1.65 9.63 4.87
C ASP A 21 -2.34 8.84 3.74
N ILE A 22 -2.19 9.33 2.50
CA ILE A 22 -2.76 8.70 1.31
C ILE A 22 -1.65 7.98 0.54
N VAL A 23 -1.87 6.70 0.24
CA VAL A 23 -0.96 5.89 -0.59
C VAL A 23 -1.66 5.52 -1.88
N VAL A 24 -1.06 5.94 -3.00
CA VAL A 24 -1.48 5.56 -4.34
C VAL A 24 -0.66 4.35 -4.80
N CYS A 25 -1.34 3.28 -5.19
CA CYS A 25 -0.71 2.11 -5.79
C CYS A 25 -0.85 2.13 -7.31
N HIS A 26 0.29 2.18 -8.00
CA HIS A 26 0.37 2.03 -9.44
C HIS A 26 1.07 0.70 -9.77
N MET A 27 0.29 -0.38 -9.77
CA MET A 27 0.79 -1.74 -10.01
C MET A 27 -0.30 -2.62 -10.64
N SER A 28 0.10 -3.58 -11.47
CA SER A 28 -0.77 -4.65 -11.95
C SER A 28 -1.32 -5.51 -10.80
N ASN A 29 -2.36 -6.29 -11.09
CA ASN A 29 -2.99 -7.18 -10.11
C ASN A 29 -2.03 -8.32 -9.69
N ARG A 30 -1.22 -8.06 -8.66
CA ARG A 30 -0.24 -8.99 -8.07
C ARG A 30 -0.44 -9.10 -6.56
N LYS A 31 0.13 -10.13 -5.95
CA LYS A 31 -0.01 -10.40 -4.50
C LYS A 31 0.56 -9.27 -3.64
N GLU A 32 1.58 -8.57 -4.12
CA GLU A 32 2.22 -7.43 -3.48
C GLU A 32 1.24 -6.27 -3.26
N ALA A 33 0.33 -6.04 -4.21
CA ALA A 33 -0.70 -5.01 -4.07
C ALA A 33 -1.59 -5.32 -2.86
N LEU A 34 -1.97 -6.58 -2.66
CA LEU A 34 -2.78 -6.99 -1.51
C LEU A 34 -2.02 -6.85 -0.18
N PHE A 35 -0.75 -7.26 -0.13
CA PHE A 35 0.08 -7.07 1.08
C PHE A 35 0.24 -5.59 1.42
N ALA A 36 0.46 -4.74 0.40
CA ALA A 36 0.58 -3.30 0.56
C ALA A 36 -0.73 -2.66 1.01
N THR A 37 -1.87 -3.01 0.39
CA THR A 37 -3.20 -2.52 0.81
C THR A 37 -3.46 -2.84 2.29
N GLN A 38 -3.27 -4.09 2.70
CA GLN A 38 -3.49 -4.49 4.09
C GLN A 38 -2.54 -3.77 5.04
N ALA A 39 -1.28 -3.58 4.66
CA ALA A 39 -0.29 -2.89 5.48
C ALA A 39 -0.66 -1.41 5.67
N VAL A 40 -1.04 -0.72 4.60
CA VAL A 40 -1.48 0.69 4.63
C VAL A 40 -2.71 0.84 5.53
N ILE A 41 -3.73 0.02 5.33
CA ILE A 41 -4.95 0.04 6.16
C ILE A 41 -4.62 -0.24 7.63
N SER A 42 -3.73 -1.19 7.92
CA SER A 42 -3.33 -1.52 9.30
C SER A 42 -2.60 -0.39 10.05
N ILE A 43 -2.00 0.55 9.32
CA ILE A 43 -1.36 1.75 9.89
C ILE A 43 -2.42 2.83 10.18
N GLY A 44 -3.61 2.72 9.60
CA GLY A 44 -4.63 3.76 9.58
C GLY A 44 -4.41 4.81 8.48
N ALA A 45 -3.58 4.48 7.48
CA ALA A 45 -3.45 5.25 6.25
C ALA A 45 -4.55 4.87 5.24
N ILE A 46 -4.73 5.70 4.22
CA ILE A 46 -5.78 5.56 3.20
C ILE A 46 -5.15 4.96 1.94
N TRP A 47 -5.75 3.90 1.43
CA TRP A 47 -5.31 3.25 0.20
C TRP A 47 -6.14 3.71 -1.00
N THR A 48 -5.47 4.01 -2.11
CA THR A 48 -6.10 4.14 -3.43
C THR A 48 -5.25 3.45 -4.49
N ALA A 49 -5.87 3.00 -5.58
CA ALA A 49 -5.19 2.30 -6.66
C ALA A 49 -5.43 3.02 -7.99
N ALA A 50 -4.35 3.34 -8.69
CA ALA A 50 -4.35 3.82 -10.06
C ALA A 50 -3.83 2.68 -10.94
N LEU A 51 -4.75 1.92 -11.56
CA LEU A 51 -4.40 0.80 -12.42
C LEU A 51 -3.40 1.24 -13.51
N PRO A 52 -2.41 0.41 -13.88
CA PRO A 52 -1.46 0.73 -14.95
C PRO A 52 -2.09 1.08 -16.31
N MET A 53 -3.36 0.71 -16.51
CA MET A 53 -4.13 1.05 -17.71
C MET A 53 -4.56 2.52 -17.76
N LEU A 54 -4.56 3.21 -16.61
CA LEU A 54 -4.66 4.67 -16.56
C LEU A 54 -3.29 5.20 -16.99
N GLY A 55 -3.13 5.40 -18.30
CA GLY A 55 -1.89 5.93 -18.88
C GLY A 55 -1.51 7.30 -18.30
N VAL A 56 -0.27 7.73 -18.56
CA VAL A 56 0.19 9.07 -18.20
C VAL A 56 -0.59 10.07 -19.07
N ARG A 57 -1.28 11.00 -18.43
CA ARG A 57 -1.94 12.11 -19.09
C ARG A 57 -1.10 13.37 -18.94
#